data_AF-A0A7W0DWD5-F1
#
_entry.id   AF-A0A7W0DWD5-F1
#
_cell.length_a   1.000
_cell.length_b   1.000
_cell.length_c   1.000
_cell.angle_alpha   90.00
_cell.angle_beta   90.00
_cell.angle_gamma   90.00
#
_symmetry.space_group_name_H-M   'P 1'
#
loop_
_entity.id
_entity.type
_entity.pdbx_description
1 polymer ?
#
loop_
_entity_poly.entity_id
_entity_poly.type
_entity_poly.pdbx_seq_one_letter_code
_entity_poly.pdbx_strand_id
1 'polypeptide(L)'
;MTFAPRTWVVGEVVTAALLNQEIRDQFNSFFGAWTDYSATMVWGAEGGTQPAIGNGTIVARYIKVGRTVDYLQRITLGSTSTYGDGGAGGNWYFSLPAAPSTTWSAHQTQHVVWRDNSASTRWHGVGTVSTTLHANGTLRNIQQADVASPDIWDATFPFAPAAGDIFYHQGRYESAA
;
A
#
# COMPACT_ATOMS: atom_id res chain seq x y z
N MET A 1 -8.93 -1.77 -16.90
CA MET A 1 -10.04 -2.40 -17.63
C MET A 1 -11.24 -2.48 -16.71
N THR A 2 -12.30 -1.76 -17.05
CA THR A 2 -13.56 -1.73 -16.30
C THR A 2 -14.48 -2.91 -16.62
N PHE A 3 -14.28 -3.57 -17.77
CA PHE A 3 -14.99 -4.77 -18.21
C PHE A 3 -14.20 -5.52 -19.30
N ALA A 4 -14.60 -6.74 -19.62
CA ALA A 4 -14.01 -7.53 -20.70
C ALA A 4 -14.42 -6.95 -22.07
N PRO A 5 -13.47 -6.69 -23.00
CA PRO A 5 -13.80 -6.18 -24.33
C PRO A 5 -14.82 -7.05 -25.05
N ARG A 6 -15.75 -6.42 -25.76
CA ARG A 6 -16.77 -7.17 -26.49
C ARG A 6 -16.19 -7.99 -27.64
N THR A 7 -16.87 -9.07 -27.99
CA THR A 7 -16.62 -9.79 -29.25
C THR A 7 -17.31 -9.06 -30.41
N TRP A 8 -16.55 -8.79 -31.47
CA TRP A 8 -17.04 -8.13 -32.68
C TRP A 8 -17.46 -9.16 -33.73
N VAL A 9 -18.52 -8.85 -34.49
CA VAL A 9 -19.05 -9.68 -35.58
C VAL A 9 -18.97 -8.93 -36.90
N VAL A 10 -18.78 -9.67 -37.99
CA VAL A 10 -18.65 -9.07 -39.33
C VAL A 10 -19.94 -8.36 -39.73
N GLY A 11 -19.81 -7.16 -40.28
CA GLY A 11 -20.93 -6.39 -40.83
C GLY A 11 -21.72 -5.56 -39.81
N GLU A 12 -21.29 -5.52 -38.54
CA GLU A 12 -21.96 -4.67 -37.55
C GLU A 12 -21.63 -3.18 -37.72
N VAL A 13 -22.60 -2.32 -37.40
CA VAL A 13 -22.40 -0.87 -37.41
C VAL A 13 -21.74 -0.45 -36.10
N VAL A 14 -20.51 0.05 -36.20
CA VAL A 14 -19.77 0.61 -35.06
C VAL A 14 -20.29 2.01 -34.76
N THR A 15 -21.13 2.13 -33.73
CA THR A 15 -21.72 3.41 -33.31
C THR A 15 -20.76 4.22 -32.43
N ALA A 16 -21.03 5.52 -32.29
CA ALA A 16 -20.32 6.36 -31.33
C ALA A 16 -20.42 5.83 -29.89
N ALA A 17 -21.56 5.26 -29.49
CA ALA A 17 -21.72 4.65 -28.17
C ALA A 17 -20.75 3.48 -27.97
N LEU A 18 -20.60 2.62 -28.98
CA LEU A 18 -19.65 1.51 -28.95
C LEU A 18 -18.19 1.98 -28.92
N LEU A 19 -17.84 3.02 -29.67
CA LEU A 19 -16.50 3.61 -29.62
C LEU A 19 -16.22 4.24 -28.25
N ASN A 20 -17.19 4.90 -27.64
CA ASN A 20 -17.02 5.48 -26.31
C ASN A 20 -16.79 4.38 -25.27
N GLN A 21 -17.63 3.35 -25.28
CA GLN A 21 -17.55 2.24 -24.34
C GLN A 21 -16.26 1.43 -24.53
N GLU A 22 -16.05 0.87 -25.71
CA GLU A 22 -15.00 -0.13 -25.95
C GLU A 22 -13.61 0.47 -26.10
N ILE A 23 -13.50 1.76 -26.45
CA ILE A 23 -12.23 2.43 -26.66
C ILE A 23 -12.02 3.48 -25.58
N ARG A 24 -12.83 4.55 -25.57
CA ARG A 24 -12.57 5.70 -24.70
C ARG A 24 -12.60 5.32 -23.22
N ASP A 25 -13.64 4.64 -22.76
CA ASP A 25 -13.82 4.31 -21.35
C ASP A 25 -12.79 3.29 -20.88
N GLN A 26 -12.42 2.33 -21.75
CA GLN A 26 -11.33 1.40 -21.50
C GLN A 26 -9.99 2.14 -21.33
N PHE A 27 -9.62 3.02 -22.27
CA PHE A 27 -8.41 3.83 -22.18
C PHE A 27 -8.42 4.75 -20.95
N ASN A 28 -9.54 5.42 -20.69
CA ASN A 28 -9.72 6.22 -19.49
C ASN A 28 -9.57 5.36 -18.22
N SER A 29 -9.95 4.09 -18.21
CA SER A 29 -9.72 3.22 -17.04
C SER A 29 -8.24 2.92 -16.77
N PHE A 30 -7.39 2.99 -17.79
CA PHE A 30 -5.94 2.81 -17.63
C PHE A 30 -5.22 4.11 -17.24
N PHE A 31 -5.74 5.25 -17.71
CA PHE A 31 -5.07 6.55 -17.56
C PHE A 31 -5.72 7.49 -16.54
N GLY A 32 -6.94 7.19 -16.09
CA GLY A 32 -7.88 8.23 -15.67
C GLY A 32 -8.03 8.55 -14.18
N ALA A 33 -7.68 7.67 -13.25
CA ALA A 33 -7.69 8.06 -11.84
C ALA A 33 -6.92 7.10 -10.95
N TRP A 34 -6.27 7.66 -9.93
CA TRP A 34 -5.90 6.92 -8.75
C TRP A 34 -7.16 6.33 -8.09
N THR A 35 -7.17 5.03 -7.87
CA THR A 35 -8.21 4.34 -7.11
C THR A 35 -7.93 4.49 -5.62
N ASP A 36 -8.90 4.98 -4.86
CA ASP A 36 -8.81 5.04 -3.40
C ASP A 36 -9.13 3.67 -2.79
N TYR A 37 -8.30 3.25 -1.82
CA TYR A 37 -8.51 2.04 -1.02
C TYR A 37 -8.30 2.31 0.46
N SER A 38 -8.42 3.58 0.89
CA SER A 38 -8.14 4.02 2.27
C SER A 38 -8.96 3.25 3.30
N ALA A 39 -10.23 2.95 2.98
CA ALA A 39 -11.16 2.27 3.88
C ALA A 39 -10.87 0.76 4.05
N THR A 40 -10.16 0.14 3.12
CA THR A 40 -9.84 -1.30 3.15
C THR A 40 -8.37 -1.57 3.47
N MET A 41 -7.58 -0.51 3.61
CA MET A 41 -6.18 -0.59 3.98
C MET A 41 -6.04 -1.00 5.46
N VAL A 42 -5.27 -2.06 5.71
CA VAL A 42 -5.01 -2.63 7.03
C VAL A 42 -3.59 -2.28 7.46
N TRP A 43 -3.45 -1.63 8.61
CA TRP A 43 -2.21 -1.57 9.38
C TRP A 43 -2.31 -2.60 10.50
N GLY A 44 -1.33 -3.52 10.56
CA GLY A 44 -1.32 -4.60 11.53
C GLY A 44 0.07 -4.89 12.08
N ALA A 45 0.13 -5.83 13.02
CA ALA A 45 1.34 -6.34 13.66
C ALA A 45 1.38 -7.88 13.52
N GLU A 46 2.55 -8.45 13.26
CA GLU A 46 2.69 -9.91 13.09
C GLU A 46 2.40 -10.71 14.36
N GLY A 47 2.59 -10.10 15.52
CA GLY A 47 2.34 -10.68 16.82
C GLY A 47 1.84 -9.64 17.81
N GLY A 48 1.32 -10.12 18.94
CA GLY A 48 0.76 -9.28 20.00
C GLY A 48 -0.55 -8.58 19.61
N THR A 49 -0.86 -7.51 20.33
CA THR A 49 -2.01 -6.66 20.12
C THR A 49 -1.88 -5.89 18.81
N GLN A 50 -2.94 -5.89 18.00
CA GLN A 50 -2.95 -5.17 16.73
C GLN A 50 -2.99 -3.66 16.94
N PRO A 51 -2.25 -2.86 16.14
CA PRO A 51 -2.41 -1.42 16.14
C PRO A 51 -3.82 -1.05 15.66
N ALA A 52 -4.32 0.08 16.14
CA ALA A 52 -5.60 0.64 15.72
C ALA A 52 -5.43 2.12 15.42
N ILE A 53 -5.98 2.56 14.28
CA ILE A 53 -5.86 3.96 13.87
C ILE A 53 -6.58 4.93 14.80
N GLY A 54 -7.63 4.51 15.50
CA GLY A 54 -8.40 5.39 16.38
C GLY A 54 -8.94 6.61 15.63
N ASN A 55 -8.69 7.81 16.16
CA ASN A 55 -9.02 9.09 15.52
C ASN A 55 -7.96 9.60 14.52
N GLY A 56 -6.97 8.78 14.17
CA GLY A 56 -6.02 9.05 13.10
C GLY A 56 -6.67 8.98 11.71
N THR A 57 -5.87 9.18 10.66
CA THR A 57 -6.35 9.13 9.28
C THR A 57 -5.48 8.24 8.41
N ILE A 58 -6.12 7.51 7.48
CA ILE A 58 -5.48 6.73 6.43
C ILE A 58 -5.87 7.34 5.09
N VAL A 59 -4.88 7.58 4.25
CA VAL A 59 -5.05 7.93 2.84
C VAL A 59 -4.25 6.92 2.04
N ALA A 60 -4.92 6.11 1.23
CA ALA A 60 -4.29 5.06 0.46
C ALA A 60 -4.87 5.04 -0.96
N ARG A 61 -3.99 5.14 -1.96
CA ARG A 61 -4.36 5.21 -3.37
C ARG A 61 -3.43 4.39 -4.25
N TYR A 62 -3.94 3.86 -5.35
CA TYR A 62 -3.13 3.12 -6.31
C TYR A 62 -3.56 3.35 -7.76
N ILE A 63 -2.64 3.09 -8.68
CA ILE A 63 -2.91 2.90 -10.10
C ILE A 63 -2.40 1.50 -10.46
N LYS A 64 -3.19 0.76 -11.25
CA LYS A 64 -2.80 -0.56 -11.76
C LYS A 64 -2.93 -0.58 -13.28
N VAL A 65 -1.79 -0.73 -13.96
CA VAL A 65 -1.71 -0.87 -15.42
C VAL A 65 -1.16 -2.25 -15.74
N GLY A 66 -2.00 -3.13 -16.27
CA GLY A 66 -1.66 -4.54 -16.41
C GLY A 66 -1.37 -5.16 -15.03
N ARG A 67 -0.18 -5.73 -14.86
CA ARG A 67 0.32 -6.27 -13.58
C ARG A 67 1.17 -5.29 -12.79
N THR A 68 1.49 -4.12 -13.34
CA THR A 68 2.25 -3.10 -12.63
C THR A 68 1.32 -2.32 -11.72
N VAL A 69 1.64 -2.29 -10.43
CA VAL A 69 0.92 -1.50 -9.43
C VAL A 69 1.83 -0.42 -8.88
N ASP A 70 1.40 0.82 -8.98
CA ASP A 70 1.99 1.97 -8.28
C ASP A 70 1.03 2.36 -7.15
N TYR A 71 1.54 2.51 -5.92
CA TYR A 71 0.70 2.87 -4.79
C TYR A 71 1.34 3.96 -3.92
N LEU A 72 0.48 4.66 -3.21
CA LEU A 72 0.79 5.68 -2.23
C LEU A 72 -0.06 5.41 -0.98
N GLN A 73 0.56 5.45 0.19
CA GLN A 73 -0.12 5.38 1.49
C GLN A 73 0.41 6.48 2.38
N ARG A 74 -0.49 7.08 3.15
CA ARG A 74 -0.18 8.01 4.23
C ARG A 74 -1.05 7.70 5.42
N ILE A 75 -0.42 7.45 6.56
CA ILE A 75 -1.10 7.20 7.83
C ILE A 75 -0.68 8.30 8.79
N THR A 76 -1.65 9.06 9.30
CA THR A 76 -1.41 10.08 10.32
C THR A 76 -1.97 9.58 11.64
N LEU A 77 -1.11 9.47 12.64
CA LEU A 77 -1.48 8.97 13.96
C LEU A 77 -2.30 10.01 14.71
N GLY A 78 -3.37 9.57 15.34
CA GLY A 78 -4.23 10.37 16.19
C GLY A 78 -3.92 10.17 17.67
N SER A 79 -4.53 11.00 18.53
CA SER A 79 -4.35 10.92 19.98
C SER A 79 -4.94 9.65 20.62
N THR A 80 -5.82 8.94 19.93
CA THR A 80 -6.40 7.67 20.39
C THR A 80 -5.94 6.48 19.55
N SER A 81 -4.92 6.65 18.70
CA SER A 81 -4.30 5.53 18.00
C SER A 81 -3.60 4.60 19.00
N THR A 82 -3.66 3.29 18.77
CA THR A 82 -2.86 2.30 19.48
C THR A 82 -1.84 1.69 18.53
N TYR A 83 -0.68 1.32 19.07
CA TYR A 83 0.50 0.96 18.26
C TYR A 83 0.82 -0.54 18.28
N GLY A 84 0.09 -1.30 19.08
CA GLY A 84 0.42 -2.68 19.43
C GLY A 84 1.48 -2.76 20.54
N ASP A 85 1.93 -3.98 20.84
CA ASP A 85 2.78 -4.26 22.02
C ASP A 85 4.29 -4.01 21.78
N GLY A 86 4.71 -3.79 20.53
CA GLY A 86 6.12 -3.53 20.15
C GLY A 86 7.07 -4.74 20.31
N GLY A 87 8.37 -4.51 20.05
CA GLY A 87 9.44 -5.50 20.17
C GLY A 87 9.53 -6.49 19.01
N ALA A 88 10.39 -7.51 19.15
CA ALA A 88 10.71 -8.48 18.09
C ALA A 88 9.50 -9.23 17.47
N GLY A 89 8.32 -9.20 18.13
CA GLY A 89 7.06 -9.74 17.60
C GLY A 89 6.10 -8.71 16.99
N GLY A 90 6.36 -7.40 17.15
CA GLY A 90 5.45 -6.33 16.72
C GLY A 90 5.46 -6.07 15.21
N ASN A 91 6.60 -6.29 14.53
CA ASN A 91 6.84 -6.11 13.08
C ASN A 91 5.61 -5.65 12.30
N TRP A 92 5.51 -4.34 12.07
CA TRP A 92 4.33 -3.82 11.42
C TRP A 92 4.25 -4.20 9.96
N TYR A 93 3.01 -4.43 9.52
CA TYR A 93 2.68 -4.64 8.14
C TYR A 93 1.52 -3.74 7.71
N PHE A 94 1.48 -3.47 6.40
CA PHE A 94 0.49 -2.62 5.77
C PHE A 94 -0.04 -3.32 4.52
N SER A 95 -1.35 -3.55 4.44
CA SER A 95 -1.93 -4.26 3.29
C SER A 95 -1.72 -3.49 2.00
N LEU A 96 -1.44 -4.21 0.92
CA LEU A 96 -1.34 -3.67 -0.43
C LEU A 96 -2.73 -3.64 -1.12
N PRO A 97 -2.91 -2.83 -2.17
CA PRO A 97 -4.19 -2.70 -2.87
C PRO A 97 -4.55 -3.94 -3.72
N ALA A 98 -3.57 -4.73 -4.13
CA ALA A 98 -3.75 -5.96 -4.91
C ALA A 98 -2.68 -6.99 -4.57
N ALA A 99 -3.03 -8.28 -4.61
CA ALA A 99 -2.10 -9.36 -4.30
C ALA A 99 -0.82 -9.29 -5.18
N PRO A 100 0.38 -9.28 -4.59
CA PRO A 100 1.63 -9.33 -5.34
C PRO A 100 1.81 -10.69 -6.01
N SER A 101 2.58 -10.71 -7.10
CA SER A 101 2.99 -11.96 -7.75
C SER A 101 3.80 -12.83 -6.79
N THR A 102 3.53 -14.13 -6.76
CA THR A 102 4.28 -15.07 -5.91
C THR A 102 5.75 -15.17 -6.33
N THR A 103 6.05 -15.00 -7.62
CA THR A 103 7.42 -15.00 -8.16
C THR A 103 8.19 -13.72 -7.84
N TRP A 104 7.48 -12.63 -7.53
CA TRP A 104 8.06 -11.33 -7.17
C TRP A 104 7.81 -10.96 -5.69
N SER A 105 7.41 -11.94 -4.87
CA SER A 105 7.29 -11.77 -3.43
C SER A 105 8.67 -11.72 -2.75
N ALA A 106 8.73 -11.23 -1.51
CA ALA A 106 9.95 -11.05 -0.72
C ALA A 106 10.98 -10.03 -1.26
N HIS A 107 10.56 -9.13 -2.16
CA HIS A 107 11.43 -8.07 -2.69
C HIS A 107 11.43 -6.83 -1.77
N GLN A 108 12.61 -6.42 -1.32
CA GLN A 108 12.86 -5.20 -0.54
C GLN A 108 13.06 -3.99 -1.45
N THR A 109 11.98 -3.45 -2.01
CA THR A 109 12.06 -2.38 -3.03
C THR A 109 11.18 -1.16 -2.72
N GLN A 110 10.50 -1.17 -1.57
CA GLN A 110 9.49 -0.16 -1.25
C GLN A 110 10.06 0.90 -0.32
N HIS A 111 9.86 2.16 -0.65
CA HIS A 111 10.39 3.28 0.13
C HIS A 111 9.38 3.71 1.19
N VAL A 112 9.87 3.82 2.42
CA VAL A 112 9.06 4.18 3.59
C VAL A 112 9.70 5.39 4.26
N VAL A 113 8.86 6.34 4.64
CA VAL A 113 9.27 7.48 5.46
C VAL A 113 8.39 7.56 6.67
N TRP A 114 9.00 7.59 7.85
CA TRP A 114 8.30 7.91 9.09
C TRP A 114 8.75 9.27 9.61
N ARG A 115 7.81 10.21 9.64
CA ARG A 115 8.00 11.55 10.18
C ARG A 115 7.56 11.58 11.62
N ASP A 116 8.52 11.77 12.52
CA ASP A 116 8.29 12.15 13.90
C ASP A 116 7.98 13.65 13.91
N ASN A 117 6.70 13.99 13.89
CA ASN A 117 6.30 15.39 13.85
C ASN A 117 6.48 16.05 15.22
N SER A 118 6.50 15.25 16.28
CA SER A 118 6.73 15.71 17.66
C SER A 118 8.16 16.19 17.89
N ALA A 119 9.15 15.55 17.26
CA ALA A 119 10.57 15.93 17.33
C ALA A 119 11.11 16.60 16.06
N SER A 120 10.27 16.82 15.04
CA SER A 120 10.67 17.36 13.73
C SER A 120 11.77 16.54 13.03
N THR A 121 11.80 15.22 13.26
CA THR A 121 12.76 14.31 12.63
C THR A 121 12.10 13.45 11.56
N ARG A 122 12.92 12.80 10.73
CA ARG A 122 12.45 11.93 9.64
C ARG A 122 13.36 10.72 9.50
N TRP A 123 12.75 9.56 9.54
CA TRP A 123 13.38 8.27 9.35
C TRP A 123 13.03 7.73 7.96
N HIS A 124 14.04 7.23 7.26
CA HIS A 124 13.88 6.59 5.96
C HIS A 124 14.10 5.10 6.12
N GLY A 125 13.23 4.33 5.47
CA GLY A 125 13.25 2.89 5.55
C GLY A 125 12.93 2.25 4.21
N VAL A 126 13.23 0.97 4.16
CA VAL A 126 12.83 0.07 3.07
C VAL A 126 11.93 -1.00 3.62
N GLY A 127 10.92 -1.40 2.86
CA GLY A 127 10.03 -2.49 3.21
C GLY A 127 9.96 -3.57 2.13
N THR A 128 9.55 -4.75 2.57
CA THR A 128 9.42 -5.95 1.76
C THR A 128 8.00 -6.13 1.26
N VAL A 129 7.82 -6.32 -0.05
CA VAL A 129 6.54 -6.78 -0.62
C VAL A 129 6.36 -8.27 -0.33
N SER A 130 5.24 -8.66 0.27
CA SER A 130 4.95 -10.04 0.65
C SER A 130 3.53 -10.46 0.28
N THR A 131 3.35 -11.74 -0.01
CA THR A 131 2.04 -12.39 -0.25
C THR A 131 1.36 -12.88 1.03
N THR A 132 1.98 -12.65 2.20
CA THR A 132 1.52 -13.19 3.50
C THR A 132 0.76 -12.12 4.30
N LEU A 133 0.20 -12.52 5.46
CA LEU A 133 -0.49 -11.66 6.47
C LEU A 133 -1.79 -10.99 6.03
N HIS A 134 -2.02 -10.80 4.74
CA HIS A 134 -3.26 -10.25 4.19
C HIS A 134 -3.56 -10.82 2.80
N ALA A 135 -4.84 -10.95 2.44
CA ALA A 135 -5.26 -11.53 1.15
C ALA A 135 -4.73 -10.76 -0.07
N ASN A 136 -4.60 -9.44 0.06
CA ASN A 136 -4.00 -8.58 -0.98
C ASN A 136 -2.47 -8.44 -0.83
N GLY A 137 -1.84 -9.24 0.03
CA GLY A 137 -0.43 -9.08 0.41
C GLY A 137 -0.16 -7.83 1.24
N THR A 138 1.10 -7.65 1.61
CA THR A 138 1.54 -6.62 2.56
C THR A 138 2.89 -6.03 2.20
N LEU A 139 3.09 -4.77 2.58
CA LEU A 139 4.38 -4.19 2.89
C LEU A 139 4.73 -4.54 4.34
N ARG A 140 5.85 -5.23 4.58
CA ARG A 140 6.28 -5.70 5.92
C ARG A 140 7.81 -5.68 6.07
N ASN A 141 8.34 -6.06 7.23
CA ASN A 141 9.77 -6.05 7.53
C ASN A 141 10.37 -4.70 7.18
N ILE A 142 9.71 -3.63 7.64
CA ILE A 142 10.17 -2.28 7.38
C ILE A 142 11.38 -2.03 8.27
N GLN A 143 12.45 -1.56 7.66
CA GLN A 143 13.75 -1.45 8.30
C GLN A 143 14.40 -0.15 7.89
N GLN A 144 15.24 0.43 8.76
CA GLN A 144 15.95 1.66 8.44
C GLN A 144 16.90 1.43 7.26
N ALA A 145 16.91 2.38 6.31
CA ALA A 145 17.82 2.34 5.17
C ALA A 145 19.27 2.63 5.62
N ASP A 146 20.23 2.09 4.87
CA ASP A 146 21.66 2.42 4.99
C ASP A 146 22.32 2.08 6.35
N VAL A 147 21.77 1.11 7.08
CA VAL A 147 22.34 0.57 8.32
C VAL A 147 22.58 -0.94 8.16
N ALA A 148 23.69 -1.45 8.70
CA ALA A 148 23.95 -2.88 8.73
C ALA A 148 23.10 -3.56 9.82
N SER A 149 22.24 -4.50 9.44
CA SER A 149 21.31 -5.23 10.33
C SER A 149 20.35 -4.31 11.11
N PRO A 150 19.50 -3.53 10.42
CA PRO A 150 18.54 -2.66 11.07
C PRO A 150 17.45 -3.46 11.79
N ASP A 151 17.06 -2.97 12.98
CA ASP A 151 15.86 -3.44 13.65
C ASP A 151 14.61 -3.14 12.81
N ILE A 152 13.58 -3.93 13.04
CA ILE A 152 12.31 -3.84 12.32
C ILE A 152 11.45 -2.76 12.97
N TRP A 153 10.78 -1.96 12.16
CA TRP A 153 9.91 -0.89 12.62
C TRP A 153 8.64 -1.45 13.27
N ASP A 154 8.35 -0.93 14.45
CA ASP A 154 7.25 -1.33 15.32
C ASP A 154 6.88 -0.20 16.30
N ALA A 155 6.11 -0.50 17.36
CA ALA A 155 5.68 0.47 18.37
C ALA A 155 6.81 1.07 19.24
N THR A 156 8.04 0.60 19.09
CA THR A 156 9.20 0.99 19.88
C THR A 156 10.39 1.43 19.04
N PHE A 157 10.50 0.97 17.79
CA PHE A 157 11.59 1.26 16.87
C PHE A 157 11.05 1.82 15.53
N PRO A 158 11.73 2.80 14.88
CA PRO A 158 12.93 3.53 15.30
C PRO A 158 12.72 4.47 16.49
N PHE A 159 11.48 4.76 16.85
CA PHE A 159 11.12 5.54 18.03
C PHE A 159 9.69 5.20 18.46
N ALA A 160 9.32 5.62 19.68
CA ALA A 160 7.96 5.44 20.19
C ALA A 160 6.97 6.39 19.46
N PRO A 161 5.89 5.88 18.84
CA PRO A 161 4.94 6.71 18.11
C PRO A 161 4.17 7.67 19.01
N ALA A 162 3.84 8.83 18.46
CA ALA A 162 3.02 9.84 19.10
C ALA A 162 1.91 10.38 18.17
N ALA A 163 0.98 11.12 18.76
CA ALA A 163 -0.07 11.79 18.00
C ALA A 163 0.52 12.84 17.04
N GLY A 164 0.05 12.84 15.80
CA GLY A 164 0.52 13.75 14.74
C GLY A 164 1.69 13.22 13.93
N ASP A 165 2.29 12.09 14.31
CA ASP A 165 3.31 11.42 13.51
C ASP A 165 2.71 10.85 12.23
N ILE A 166 3.54 10.76 11.18
CA ILE A 166 3.06 10.41 9.85
C ILE A 166 3.96 9.37 9.20
N PHE A 167 3.34 8.28 8.76
CA PHE A 167 3.97 7.30 7.89
C PHE A 167 3.58 7.56 6.44
N TYR A 168 4.58 7.54 5.56
CA TYR A 168 4.41 7.64 4.11
C TYR A 168 5.01 6.40 3.47
N HIS A 169 4.20 5.62 2.77
CA HIS A 169 4.66 4.45 2.03
C HIS A 169 4.36 4.65 0.57
N GLN A 170 5.31 4.26 -0.27
CA GLN A 170 5.10 4.30 -1.69
C GLN A 170 6.00 3.30 -2.39
N GLY A 171 5.54 2.86 -3.55
CA GLY A 171 6.40 2.19 -4.48
C GLY A 171 5.61 1.44 -5.54
N ARG A 172 6.36 0.57 -6.21
CA ARG A 172 5.91 -0.19 -7.37
C ARG A 172 6.14 -1.68 -7.15
N TYR A 173 5.19 -2.50 -7.56
CA TYR A 173 5.34 -3.95 -7.55
C TYR A 173 4.56 -4.63 -8.67
N GLU A 174 4.87 -5.90 -8.93
CA GLU A 174 4.13 -6.76 -9.85
C GLU A 174 3.01 -7.49 -9.10
N SER A 175 1.76 -7.39 -9.57
CA SER A 175 0.61 -8.13 -9.05
C SER A 175 0.47 -9.52 -9.68
N ALA A 176 -0.22 -10.43 -8.98
CA ALA A 176 -0.48 -11.79 -9.47
C ALA A 176 -1.38 -11.83 -10.72
N ALA A 177 -2.29 -10.85 -10.85
CA ALA A 177 -3.18 -10.63 -11.98
C ALA A 177 -3.38 -9.13 -12.18
#